data_AF-A0AA50I004-F1
#
_entry.id   AF-A0AA50I004-F1
#
_cell.length_a   1.000
_cell.length_b   1.000
_cell.length_c   1.000
_cell.angle_alpha   90.00
_cell.angle_beta   90.00
_cell.angle_gamma   90.00
#
_symmetry.space_group_name_H-M   'P 1'
#
loop_
_entity.id
_entity.type
_entity.pdbx_description
1 polymer ?
#
loop_
_entity_poly.entity_id
_entity_poly.type
_entity_poly.pdbx_seq_one_letter_code
_entity_poly.pdbx_strand_id
1 'polypeptide(L)'
;MLATVRNRRGLITSVDVSTSQPLGVWHLVNIEYTDTEGEAQETLIWEHEPNAQLLEPIALPKVEETFPMPWEEFEALQRATRWGALSPFLPITGLEGLQDQLFPRRFLGRYR
;
A
#
# COMPACT_ATOMS: atom_id res chain seq x y z
N MET A 1 -1.02 7.95 4.10
CA MET A 1 -2.38 7.68 3.56
C MET A 1 -2.29 7.64 2.05
N LEU A 2 -3.20 7.00 1.33
CA LEU A 2 -3.13 6.89 -0.14
C LEU A 2 -4.04 7.95 -0.77
N ALA A 3 -3.64 8.53 -1.89
CA ALA A 3 -4.41 9.54 -2.59
C ALA A 3 -4.32 9.33 -4.09
N THR A 4 -5.34 9.83 -4.78
CA THR A 4 -5.34 9.96 -6.24
C THR A 4 -5.38 11.44 -6.59
N VAL A 5 -4.39 11.93 -7.32
CA VAL A 5 -4.30 13.33 -7.78
C VAL A 5 -4.05 13.33 -9.27
N ARG A 6 -4.87 14.05 -10.05
CA ARG A 6 -4.76 14.12 -11.53
C ARG A 6 -4.66 12.74 -12.20
N ASN A 7 -5.43 11.75 -11.70
CA ASN A 7 -5.42 10.35 -12.15
C ASN A 7 -4.11 9.58 -11.89
N ARG A 8 -3.22 10.11 -11.03
CA ARG A 8 -2.02 9.42 -10.56
C ARG A 8 -2.20 8.99 -9.12
N ARG A 9 -1.71 7.80 -8.78
CA ARG A 9 -1.77 7.24 -7.42
C ARG A 9 -0.50 7.60 -6.66
N GLY A 10 -0.65 8.06 -5.43
CA GLY A 10 0.47 8.43 -4.59
C GLY A 10 0.19 8.22 -3.11
N LEU A 11 1.26 8.25 -2.34
CA LEU A 11 1.26 8.18 -0.90
C LEU A 11 1.45 9.60 -0.34
N ILE A 12 0.51 10.04 0.49
CA ILE A 12 0.65 11.28 1.26
C ILE A 12 1.71 11.03 2.33
N THR A 13 2.82 11.76 2.24
CA THR A 13 3.98 11.68 3.13
C THR A 13 3.89 12.69 4.27
N SER A 14 3.43 13.91 3.99
CA SER A 14 3.20 14.95 5.01
C SER A 14 2.03 15.86 4.64
N VAL A 15 1.44 16.48 5.66
CA VAL A 15 0.38 17.49 5.52
C VAL A 15 0.71 18.65 6.45
N ASP A 16 0.99 19.81 5.87
CA ASP A 16 1.21 21.05 6.59
C ASP A 16 -0.04 21.92 6.51
N VAL A 17 -0.56 22.32 7.68
CA VAL A 17 -1.77 23.11 7.78
C VAL A 17 -1.41 24.59 7.91
N SER A 18 -1.93 25.42 7.02
CA SER A 18 -1.80 26.87 7.12
C SER A 18 -3.18 27.51 7.23
N THR A 19 -3.29 28.54 8.08
CA THR A 19 -4.52 29.32 8.25
C THR A 19 -4.29 30.73 7.75
N SER A 20 -5.15 31.21 6.86
CA SER A 20 -5.07 32.55 6.29
C SER A 20 -6.44 33.19 6.32
N GLN A 21 -6.60 34.29 7.05
CA GLN A 21 -7.82 35.09 7.03
C GLN A 21 -7.75 36.08 5.86
N PRO A 22 -8.81 36.24 5.05
CA PRO A 22 -10.19 35.74 5.21
C PRO A 22 -10.48 34.36 4.57
N LEU A 23 -9.47 33.73 3.97
CA LEU A 23 -9.60 32.62 3.01
C LEU A 23 -9.78 31.21 3.63
N GLY A 24 -9.53 31.04 4.93
CA GLY A 24 -9.75 29.78 5.65
C GLY A 24 -8.48 28.96 5.93
N VAL A 25 -8.66 27.64 6.06
CA VAL A 25 -7.60 26.66 6.33
C VAL A 25 -7.19 26.00 5.02
N TRP A 26 -5.90 25.91 4.76
CA TRP A 26 -5.30 25.32 3.56
C TRP A 26 -4.36 24.20 3.95
N HIS A 27 -4.43 23.09 3.21
CA HIS A 27 -3.57 21.94 3.42
C HIS A 27 -2.53 21.85 2.32
N LEU A 28 -1.26 22.07 2.70
CA LEU A 28 -0.12 21.82 1.84
C LEU A 28 0.28 20.35 2.01
N VAL A 29 0.01 19.55 0.99
CA VAL A 29 0.16 18.09 1.02
C VAL A 29 1.35 17.70 0.17
N ASN A 30 2.24 16.90 0.75
CA ASN A 30 3.36 16.29 0.04
C ASN A 30 2.96 14.87 -0.38
N ILE A 31 3.08 14.57 -1.67
CA ILE A 31 2.71 13.29 -2.27
C ILE A 31 3.90 12.68 -2.98
N GLU A 32 4.16 11.42 -2.69
CA GLU A 32 5.08 10.56 -3.43
C GLU A 32 4.28 9.64 -4.35
N TYR A 33 4.46 9.77 -5.66
CA TYR A 33 3.72 8.98 -6.64
C TYR A 33 4.28 7.57 -6.77
N THR A 34 3.40 6.59 -6.97
CA THR A 34 3.79 5.18 -7.12
C THR A 34 4.03 4.78 -8.58
N ASP A 35 3.73 5.68 -9.52
CA ASP A 35 4.00 5.44 -10.94
C ASP A 35 5.47 5.75 -11.29
N THR A 36 5.89 5.33 -12.47
CA THR A 36 7.26 5.56 -12.98
C THR A 36 7.32 6.73 -13.96
N GLU A 37 6.22 7.47 -14.15
CA GLU A 37 6.10 8.53 -15.15
C GLU A 37 5.99 9.90 -14.48
N GLY A 38 6.81 10.86 -14.92
CA GLY A 38 6.75 12.24 -14.43
C GLY A 38 7.54 12.48 -13.13
N GLU A 39 7.14 13.48 -12.37
CA GLU A 39 7.76 13.80 -11.08
C GLU A 39 7.36 12.77 -10.03
N ALA A 40 8.37 12.22 -9.34
CA ALA A 40 8.18 11.21 -8.31
C ALA A 40 7.56 11.77 -7.02
N GLN A 41 7.76 13.06 -6.75
CA GLN A 41 7.25 13.74 -5.56
C GLN A 41 6.77 15.15 -5.92
N GLU A 42 5.64 15.57 -5.36
CA GLU A 42 5.04 16.89 -5.59
C GLU A 42 4.46 17.43 -4.28
N THR A 43 4.51 18.76 -4.12
CA THR A 43 3.85 19.46 -3.01
C THR A 43 2.72 20.31 -3.57
N LEU A 44 1.51 20.11 -3.06
CA LEU A 44 0.28 20.66 -3.63
C LEU A 44 -0.67 21.23 -2.58
N ILE A 45 -1.48 22.19 -2.98
CA ILE A 45 -2.54 22.77 -2.14
C ILE A 45 -3.80 21.93 -2.37
N TRP A 46 -4.19 21.12 -1.38
CA TRP A 46 -5.23 20.11 -1.53
C TRP A 46 -6.56 20.68 -2.03
N GLU A 47 -6.98 21.83 -1.49
CA GLU A 47 -8.25 22.48 -1.84
C GLU A 47 -8.31 23.02 -3.27
N HIS A 48 -7.15 23.26 -3.89
CA HIS A 48 -7.07 23.78 -5.26
C HIS A 48 -6.87 22.67 -6.30
N GLU A 49 -6.56 21.44 -5.88
CA GLU A 49 -6.30 20.35 -6.80
C GLU A 49 -7.59 19.73 -7.35
N PRO A 50 -7.83 19.82 -8.67
CA PRO A 50 -9.02 19.23 -9.27
C PRO A 50 -8.92 17.70 -9.23
N ASN A 51 -10.01 17.06 -8.79
CA ASN A 51 -10.12 15.60 -8.68
C ASN A 51 -9.13 14.94 -7.71
N ALA A 52 -8.65 15.68 -6.69
CA ALA A 52 -7.93 15.07 -5.58
C ALA A 52 -8.91 14.21 -4.74
N GLN A 53 -8.59 12.92 -4.59
CA GLN A 53 -9.37 11.99 -3.77
C GLN A 53 -8.47 11.31 -2.74
N LEU A 54 -8.85 11.39 -1.47
CA LEU A 54 -8.24 10.63 -0.40
C LEU A 54 -8.80 9.20 -0.43
N LEU A 55 -7.90 8.22 -0.51
CA LEU A 55 -8.23 6.81 -0.39
C LEU A 55 -7.92 6.37 1.04
N GLU A 56 -8.98 6.23 1.82
CA GLU A 56 -8.86 5.77 3.21
C GLU A 56 -8.35 4.33 3.24
N PRO A 57 -7.38 3.99 4.12
CA PRO A 57 -6.85 2.63 4.21
C PRO A 57 -7.90 1.57 4.57
N ILE A 58 -8.99 1.99 5.21
CA ILE A 58 -10.10 1.12 5.64
C ILE A 58 -11.31 1.18 4.70
N ALA A 59 -11.18 1.84 3.54
CA ALA A 59 -12.25 1.90 2.57
C ALA A 59 -12.66 0.49 2.18
N LEU A 60 -13.94 0.17 2.39
CA LEU A 60 -14.48 -1.12 1.98
C LEU A 60 -14.33 -1.26 0.46
N PRO A 61 -13.97 -2.46 -0.04
CA PRO A 61 -13.95 -2.69 -1.47
C PRO A 61 -15.34 -2.44 -2.04
N LYS A 62 -15.42 -1.69 -3.12
CA LYS A 62 -16.68 -1.42 -3.81
C LYS A 62 -17.13 -2.67 -4.58
N VAL A 63 -17.85 -3.55 -3.89
CA VAL A 63 -18.26 -4.86 -4.41
C VAL A 63 -19.09 -4.75 -5.69
N GLU A 64 -19.85 -3.65 -5.86
CA GLU A 64 -20.67 -3.41 -7.06
C GLU A 64 -19.85 -2.97 -8.28
N GLU A 65 -18.71 -2.31 -8.07
CA GLU A 65 -17.85 -1.77 -9.15
C GLU A 65 -16.67 -2.70 -9.48
N THR A 66 -16.39 -3.69 -8.63
CA THR A 66 -15.23 -4.56 -8.76
C THR A 66 -15.65 -5.97 -9.14
N PHE A 67 -15.15 -6.48 -10.27
CA PHE A 67 -15.35 -7.87 -10.62
C PHE A 67 -14.66 -8.78 -9.59
N PRO A 68 -15.23 -9.95 -9.29
CA PRO A 68 -14.54 -10.97 -8.52
C PRO A 68 -13.18 -11.29 -9.16
N MET A 69 -12.19 -11.57 -8.33
CA MET A 69 -10.89 -12.08 -8.79
C MET A 69 -11.12 -13.31 -9.69
N PRO A 70 -10.49 -13.39 -10.88
CA PRO A 70 -10.55 -14.57 -11.73
C PRO A 70 -10.16 -15.83 -10.97
N TRP A 71 -10.79 -16.95 -11.31
CA TRP A 71 -10.59 -18.23 -10.61
C TRP A 71 -9.11 -18.66 -10.64
N GLU A 72 -8.45 -18.48 -11.78
CA GLU A 72 -7.05 -18.86 -11.99
C GLU A 72 -6.12 -18.06 -11.09
N GLU A 73 -6.37 -16.75 -10.94
CA GLU A 73 -5.59 -15.87 -10.05
C GLU A 73 -5.83 -16.22 -8.58
N PHE A 74 -7.08 -16.49 -8.21
CA PHE A 74 -7.44 -16.89 -6.85
C PHE A 74 -6.78 -18.22 -6.47
N GLU A 75 -6.77 -19.19 -7.38
CA GLU A 75 -6.12 -20.47 -7.16
C GLU A 75 -4.59 -20.33 -7.06
N ALA A 76 -3.99 -19.49 -7.90
CA ALA A 76 -2.56 -19.17 -7.83
C ALA A 76 -2.20 -18.51 -6.49
N LEU A 77 -3.00 -17.54 -6.03
CA LEU A 77 -2.83 -16.89 -4.74
C LEU A 77 -2.91 -17.90 -3.60
N GLN A 78 -3.94 -18.76 -3.57
CA GLN A 78 -4.05 -19.80 -2.54
C GLN A 78 -2.84 -20.74 -2.53
N ARG A 79 -2.38 -21.19 -3.70
CA ARG A 79 -1.19 -22.06 -3.78
C ARG A 79 0.05 -21.34 -3.26
N ALA A 80 0.27 -20.10 -3.66
CA ALA A 80 1.39 -19.29 -3.20
C ALA A 80 1.35 -19.10 -1.67
N THR A 81 0.18 -18.77 -1.11
CA THR A 81 -0.01 -18.63 0.34
C THR A 81 0.22 -19.96 1.07
N ARG A 82 -0.27 -21.10 0.54
CA ARG A 82 -0.03 -22.42 1.14
C ARG A 82 1.45 -22.77 1.16
N TRP A 83 2.15 -22.56 0.04
CA TRP A 83 3.60 -22.74 -0.04
C TRP A 83 4.33 -21.81 0.92
N GLY A 84 3.93 -20.53 0.99
CA GLY A 84 4.49 -19.55 1.92
C GLY A 84 4.28 -19.91 3.39
N ALA A 85 3.11 -20.45 3.75
CA ALA A 85 2.79 -20.88 5.10
C ALA A 85 3.58 -22.12 5.54
N LEU A 86 3.90 -23.01 4.60
CA LEU A 86 4.76 -24.19 4.86
C LEU A 86 6.24 -23.85 4.84
N SER A 87 6.62 -22.73 4.21
CA SER A 87 8.01 -22.29 4.09
C SER A 87 8.77 -22.38 5.42
N PRO A 88 8.28 -21.88 6.57
CA PRO A 88 9.08 -21.90 7.80
C PRO A 88 9.38 -23.31 8.36
N PHE A 89 8.69 -24.34 7.89
CA PHE A 89 8.81 -25.73 8.37
C PHE A 89 9.52 -26.65 7.38
N LEU A 90 9.70 -26.22 6.13
CA LEU A 90 10.35 -27.00 5.09
C LEU A 90 11.76 -26.47 4.86
N PRO A 91 12.81 -27.32 4.91
CA PRO A 91 14.13 -26.90 4.49
C PRO A 91 14.11 -26.65 2.98
N ILE A 92 14.17 -25.38 2.57
CA ILE A 92 14.28 -25.01 1.16
C ILE A 92 15.78 -24.97 0.82
N THR A 93 16.26 -26.02 0.17
CA THR A 93 17.67 -26.13 -0.27
C THR A 93 18.04 -24.92 -1.13
N GLY A 94 19.07 -24.17 -0.72
CA GLY A 94 19.56 -22.98 -1.44
C GLY A 94 19.00 -21.64 -0.95
N LEU A 95 18.08 -21.61 0.02
CA LEU A 95 17.54 -20.38 0.64
C LEU A 95 17.65 -20.34 2.17
N GLU A 96 18.52 -21.19 2.73
CA GLU A 96 18.64 -21.44 4.18
C GLU A 96 18.85 -20.16 5.01
N GLY A 97 19.67 -19.21 4.55
CA GLY A 97 19.88 -17.93 5.25
C GLY A 97 18.75 -16.90 5.05
N LEU A 98 18.02 -16.97 3.95
CA LEU A 98 16.90 -16.07 3.64
C LEU A 98 15.64 -16.46 4.44
N GLN A 99 15.49 -17.76 4.69
CA GLN A 99 14.41 -18.31 5.51
C GLN A 99 14.51 -17.84 6.97
N ASP A 100 15.71 -17.84 7.55
CA ASP A 100 15.97 -17.31 8.91
C ASP A 100 15.75 -15.79 9.02
N GLN A 101 15.95 -15.03 7.93
CA GLN A 101 15.67 -13.59 7.88
C GLN A 101 14.18 -13.28 7.77
N LEU A 102 13.46 -14.01 6.92
CA LEU A 102 12.02 -13.81 6.70
C LEU A 102 11.17 -14.34 7.86
N PHE A 103 11.62 -15.43 8.51
CA PHE A 103 10.91 -16.09 9.59
C PHE A 103 11.82 -16.29 10.81
N PRO A 104 12.15 -15.22 11.54
CA PRO A 104 13.05 -15.32 12.69
C PRO A 104 12.46 -16.28 13.73
N ARG A 105 13.30 -17.18 14.26
CA ARG A 105 12.98 -18.25 15.23
C ARG A 105 12.21 -17.84 16.49
N ARG A 106 12.00 -16.53 16.73
CA ARG A 106 11.10 -16.04 17.79
C ARG A 106 9.61 -16.25 17.45
N PHE A 107 9.26 -16.37 16.17
CA PHE A 107 7.87 -16.46 15.71
C PHE A 107 7.31 -17.89 15.82
N LEU A 108 8.17 -18.90 15.69
CA LEU A 108 7.82 -20.30 15.86
C LEU A 108 8.18 -20.71 17.28
N GLY A 109 7.19 -20.76 18.17
CA GLY A 109 7.36 -21.24 19.53
C GLY A 109 8.15 -22.56 19.55
N ARG A 110 9.07 -22.69 20.51
CA ARG A 110 9.89 -23.89 20.71
C ARG A 110 9.00 -25.13 20.85
N TYR A 111 8.82 -25.87 19.76
CA TYR A 111 8.44 -27.27 19.84
C TYR A 111 9.75 -28.07 19.83
N ARG A 112 10.04 -28.65 21.00
CA ARG A 112 11.08 -29.65 21.22
C ARG A 112 10.77 -30.92 20.43
#